data_AF-A0A965PKU3-F1
#
_entry.id   AF-A0A965PKU3-F1
#
_cell.length_a   1.000
_cell.length_b   1.000
_cell.length_c   1.000
_cell.angle_alpha   90.00
_cell.angle_beta   90.00
_cell.angle_gamma   90.00
#
_symmetry.space_group_name_H-M   'P 1'
#
loop_
_entity.id
_entity.type
_entity.pdbx_description
1 polymer ?
#
loop_
_entity_poly.entity_id
_entity_poly.type
_entity_poly.pdbx_seq_one_letter_code
_entity_poly.pdbx_strand_id
1 'polypeptide(L)'
;MEKEKRKMHTLEQINPIHILTARVNGLEKAMREMQEAKAELHKKMAVIMDMKPVEAIKELKIPDAVKTEGNTPEAVDKRYRVWQVLYENGYTVSTIARAWNTDRGAIQNARKNGWRSRYMAK
;
A
#
# COMPACT_ATOMS: atom_id res chain seq x y z
N MET A 1 -44.39 45.96 34.23
CA MET A 1 -43.02 45.67 34.72
C MET A 1 -43.11 44.32 35.45
N GLU A 2 -43.19 43.15 34.84
CA GLU A 2 -42.49 42.51 33.72
C GLU A 2 -40.96 42.53 33.84
N LYS A 3 -40.41 41.30 33.68
CA LYS A 3 -39.00 40.86 33.79
C LYS A 3 -38.63 40.53 35.26
N GLU A 4 -38.22 39.33 35.64
CA GLU A 4 -37.52 38.30 34.89
C GLU A 4 -37.54 37.01 35.75
N LYS A 5 -38.51 36.12 35.52
CA LYS A 5 -38.40 34.74 36.02
C LYS A 5 -37.30 34.08 35.17
N ARG A 6 -36.05 34.18 35.63
CA ARG A 6 -34.93 33.40 35.11
C ARG A 6 -35.39 31.94 35.06
N LYS A 7 -35.63 31.45 33.84
CA LYS A 7 -35.80 30.02 33.58
C LYS A 7 -34.46 29.37 33.92
N MET A 8 -34.33 28.93 35.15
CA MET A 8 -33.34 27.95 35.53
C MET A 8 -33.74 26.69 34.76
N HIS A 9 -33.13 26.45 33.60
CA HIS A 9 -33.15 25.12 33.00
C HIS A 9 -32.32 24.25 33.94
N THR A 10 -32.98 23.70 34.95
CA THR A 10 -32.43 22.63 35.75
C THR A 10 -32.02 21.53 34.78
N LEU A 11 -30.82 21.00 35.01
CA LEU A 11 -30.18 19.89 34.31
C LEU A 11 -30.95 18.56 34.51
N GLU A 12 -32.27 18.61 34.63
CA GLU A 12 -33.13 17.57 35.24
C GLU A 12 -33.80 16.61 34.25
N GLN A 13 -33.49 16.63 32.95
CA GLN A 13 -34.13 15.68 32.02
C GLN A 13 -33.21 15.07 30.97
N ILE A 14 -31.97 14.71 31.35
CA ILE A 14 -31.32 13.64 30.62
C ILE A 14 -31.93 12.32 31.10
N ASN A 15 -33.05 11.93 30.48
CA ASN A 15 -33.74 10.68 30.77
C ASN A 15 -32.76 9.51 30.56
N PRO A 16 -32.47 8.67 31.58
CA PRO A 16 -31.59 7.51 31.45
C PRO A 16 -31.98 6.59 30.29
N ILE A 17 -33.27 6.50 29.97
CA ILE A 17 -33.78 5.75 28.81
C ILE A 17 -33.22 6.31 27.51
N HIS A 18 -33.19 7.64 27.32
CA HIS A 18 -32.64 8.25 26.11
C HIS A 18 -31.13 7.99 25.96
N ILE A 19 -30.38 8.02 27.06
CA ILE A 19 -28.94 7.68 27.04
C ILE A 19 -28.75 6.22 26.62
N LEU A 20 -29.52 5.31 27.23
CA LEU A 20 -29.42 3.88 26.94
C LEU A 20 -29.83 3.58 25.50
N THR A 21 -30.91 4.16 25.00
CA THR A 21 -31.33 4.03 23.61
C THR A 21 -30.27 4.52 22.64
N ALA A 22 -29.66 5.69 22.89
CA ALA A 22 -28.59 6.21 22.04
C ALA A 22 -27.36 5.27 22.02
N ARG A 23 -27.01 4.68 23.18
CA ARG A 23 -25.92 3.71 23.28
C ARG A 23 -26.23 2.41 22.55
N VAL A 24 -27.43 1.87 22.70
CA VAL A 24 -27.88 0.66 22.00
C VAL A 24 -27.84 0.89 20.48
N ASN A 25 -28.39 2.01 20.00
CA ASN A 25 -28.35 2.36 18.58
C ASN A 25 -26.91 2.48 18.05
N GLY A 26 -26.01 3.06 18.85
CA GLY A 26 -24.59 3.15 18.53
C GLY A 26 -23.92 1.78 18.43
N LEU A 27 -24.20 0.88 19.37
CA LEU A 27 -23.70 -0.49 19.36
C LEU A 27 -24.22 -1.28 18.16
N GLU A 28 -25.51 -1.16 17.84
CA GLU A 28 -26.08 -1.81 16.65
C GLU A 28 -25.46 -1.31 15.35
N LYS A 29 -25.14 0.00 15.28
CA LYS A 29 -24.43 0.56 14.13
C LYS A 29 -23.01 0.00 14.02
N ALA A 30 -22.25 0.01 15.11
CA ALA A 30 -20.89 -0.55 15.14
C ALA A 30 -20.87 -2.04 14.79
N MET A 31 -21.88 -2.81 15.23
CA MET A 31 -22.01 -4.22 14.86
C MET A 31 -22.26 -4.41 13.37
N ARG A 32 -23.10 -3.58 12.74
CA ARG A 32 -23.34 -3.60 11.29
C ARG A 32 -22.06 -3.30 10.51
N GLU A 33 -21.35 -2.24 10.88
CA GLU A 33 -20.06 -1.87 10.26
C GLU A 33 -19.02 -3.00 10.39
N MET A 34 -18.96 -3.67 11.55
CA MET A 34 -18.07 -4.81 11.75
C MET A 34 -18.42 -6.02 10.87
N GLN A 35 -19.72 -6.29 10.67
CA GLN A 35 -20.17 -7.36 9.78
C GLN A 35 -19.83 -7.07 8.32
N GLU A 36 -19.96 -5.82 7.89
CA GLU A 36 -19.58 -5.37 6.54
C GLU A 36 -18.06 -5.50 6.33
N ALA A 37 -17.25 -5.02 7.27
CA ALA A 37 -15.80 -5.14 7.23
C ALA A 37 -15.36 -6.62 7.18
N LYS A 38 -16.03 -7.51 7.93
CA LYS A 38 -15.79 -8.96 7.88
C LYS A 38 -16.09 -9.54 6.50
N ALA A 39 -17.22 -9.16 5.90
CA ALA A 39 -17.59 -9.62 4.56
C ALA A 39 -16.58 -9.15 3.50
N GLU A 40 -16.09 -7.92 3.60
CA GLU A 40 -15.06 -7.39 2.71
C GLU A 40 -13.72 -8.13 2.86
N LEU A 41 -13.31 -8.41 4.10
CA LEU A 41 -12.10 -9.19 4.36
C LEU A 41 -12.20 -10.61 3.77
N HIS A 42 -13.35 -11.28 3.94
CA HIS A 42 -13.59 -12.58 3.34
C HIS A 42 -13.50 -12.53 1.81
N LYS A 43 -14.05 -11.50 1.17
CA LYS A 43 -13.92 -11.30 -0.28
C LYS A 43 -12.46 -11.12 -0.71
N LYS A 44 -11.68 -10.29 0.01
CA LYS A 44 -10.24 -10.10 -0.25
C LYS A 44 -9.47 -11.40 -0.09
N MET A 45 -9.78 -12.20 0.93
CA MET A 45 -9.14 -13.51 1.15
C MET A 45 -9.49 -14.50 0.03
N ALA A 46 -10.76 -14.55 -0.40
CA ALA A 46 -11.17 -15.39 -1.52
C ALA A 46 -10.42 -15.03 -2.81
N VAL A 47 -10.26 -13.73 -3.11
CA VAL A 47 -9.44 -13.27 -4.24
C VAL A 47 -7.98 -13.71 -4.11
N ILE A 48 -7.39 -13.64 -2.91
CA ILE A 48 -6.02 -14.10 -2.66
C ILE A 48 -5.90 -15.63 -2.80
N MET A 49 -6.92 -16.39 -2.41
CA MET A 49 -6.92 -17.86 -2.53
C MET A 49 -7.18 -18.35 -3.96
N ASP A 50 -8.02 -17.64 -4.72
CA ASP A 50 -8.31 -17.92 -6.14
C ASP A 50 -7.20 -17.43 -7.07
N MET A 51 -6.35 -16.51 -6.60
CA MET A 51 -5.08 -16.22 -7.25
C MET A 51 -4.24 -17.49 -7.26
N LYS A 52 -4.10 -18.10 -8.44
CA LYS A 52 -3.15 -19.18 -8.69
C LYS A 52 -1.82 -18.81 -8.01
N PRO A 53 -1.16 -19.75 -7.31
CA PRO A 53 0.16 -19.50 -6.78
C PRO A 53 0.99 -18.97 -7.96
N VAL A 54 1.50 -17.75 -7.82
CA VAL A 54 2.42 -17.16 -8.80
C VAL A 54 3.45 -18.26 -9.03
N GLU A 55 3.44 -18.85 -10.23
CA GLU A 55 4.36 -19.93 -10.58
C GLU A 55 5.72 -19.50 -10.07
N ALA A 56 6.28 -20.28 -9.14
CA ALA A 56 7.49 -19.91 -8.42
C ALA A 56 8.47 -19.37 -9.45
N ILE A 57 8.68 -18.05 -9.46
CA ILE A 57 9.37 -17.36 -10.54
C ILE A 57 10.73 -18.05 -10.61
N LYS A 58 10.93 -18.87 -11.66
CA LYS A 58 12.19 -19.57 -11.91
C LYS A 58 13.27 -18.53 -11.75
N GLU A 59 14.26 -18.83 -10.90
CA GLU A 59 15.30 -17.89 -10.51
C GLU A 59 15.76 -17.09 -11.74
N LEU A 60 15.64 -15.77 -11.66
CA LEU A 60 16.03 -14.88 -12.74
C LEU A 60 17.54 -15.06 -12.97
N LYS A 61 17.91 -15.77 -14.04
CA LYS A 61 19.30 -15.93 -14.47
C LYS A 61 19.60 -14.91 -15.54
N ILE A 62 20.42 -13.92 -15.20
CA ILE A 62 20.92 -12.93 -16.16
C ILE A 62 22.35 -13.31 -16.52
N PRO A 63 22.63 -13.56 -17.81
CA PRO A 63 23.99 -13.83 -18.27
C PRO A 63 24.95 -12.69 -17.90
N ASP A 64 26.18 -13.00 -17.51
CA ASP A 64 27.15 -11.98 -17.13
C ASP A 64 27.51 -11.04 -18.30
N ALA A 65 27.39 -11.51 -19.55
CA ALA A 65 27.53 -10.66 -20.74
C ALA A 65 26.52 -9.48 -20.80
N VAL A 66 25.38 -9.61 -20.13
CA VAL A 66 24.34 -8.55 -20.05
C VAL A 66 24.61 -7.60 -18.88
N LYS A 67 25.37 -8.04 -17.88
CA LYS A 67 25.76 -7.20 -16.75
C LYS A 67 26.89 -6.28 -17.23
N THR A 68 26.53 -5.12 -17.76
CA THR A 68 27.50 -4.09 -18.15
C THR A 68 28.42 -3.75 -16.99
N GLU A 69 29.72 -3.94 -17.20
CA GLU A 69 30.78 -3.54 -16.29
C GLU A 69 30.98 -2.03 -16.31
N GLY A 70 31.34 -1.46 -15.16
CA GLY A 70 31.58 -0.03 -14.99
C GLY A 70 30.35 0.80 -14.63
N ASN A 71 30.60 2.07 -14.35
CA ASN A 71 29.61 3.06 -13.90
C ASN A 71 29.56 4.29 -14.81
N THR A 72 29.90 4.13 -16.10
CA THR A 72 29.71 5.22 -17.07
C THR A 72 28.23 5.56 -17.21
N PRO A 73 27.86 6.82 -17.51
CA PRO A 73 26.47 7.22 -17.68
C PRO A 73 25.64 6.29 -18.57
N GLU A 74 26.21 5.86 -19.70
CA GLU A 74 25.58 4.99 -20.68
C GLU A 74 25.45 3.55 -20.18
N ALA A 75 26.44 3.03 -19.45
CA ALA A 75 26.40 1.70 -18.87
C ALA A 75 25.32 1.60 -17.78
N VAL A 76 25.20 2.64 -16.96
CA VAL A 76 24.17 2.76 -15.92
C VAL A 76 22.79 2.86 -16.53
N ASP A 77 22.62 3.66 -17.58
CA ASP A 77 21.32 3.82 -18.27
C ASP A 77 20.85 2.51 -18.91
N LYS A 78 21.75 1.79 -19.61
CA LYS A 78 21.47 0.45 -20.14
C LYS A 78 21.04 -0.52 -19.02
N ARG A 79 21.75 -0.52 -17.89
CA ARG A 79 21.41 -1.37 -16.73
C ARG A 79 20.02 -1.05 -16.19
N TYR A 80 19.69 0.23 -16.02
CA TYR A 80 18.38 0.67 -15.54
C TYR A 80 17.26 0.30 -16.49
N ARG A 81 17.51 0.36 -17.81
CA ARG A 81 16.53 -0.07 -18.81
C ARG A 81 16.23 -1.56 -18.70
N VAL A 82 17.23 -2.41 -18.45
CA VAL A 82 16.97 -3.84 -18.24
C VAL A 82 16.22 -4.09 -16.93
N TRP A 83 16.57 -3.38 -15.86
CA TRP A 83 15.81 -3.45 -14.60
C TRP A 83 14.35 -3.04 -14.76
N GLN A 84 14.10 -2.00 -15.57
CA GLN A 84 12.75 -1.55 -15.89
C GLN A 84 11.94 -2.66 -16.56
N VAL A 85 12.48 -3.27 -17.63
CA VAL A 85 11.79 -4.34 -18.36
C VAL A 85 11.49 -5.51 -17.42
N LEU A 86 12.44 -5.91 -16.58
CA LEU A 86 12.20 -6.98 -15.60
C LEU A 86 11.10 -6.62 -14.60
N TYR A 87 11.11 -5.39 -14.09
CA TYR A 87 10.09 -4.94 -13.16
C TYR A 87 8.70 -4.90 -13.81
N GLU A 88 8.60 -4.44 -15.06
CA GLU A 88 7.36 -4.40 -15.85
C GLU A 88 6.84 -5.80 -16.19
N ASN A 89 7.73 -6.80 -16.30
CA ASN A 89 7.37 -8.21 -16.47
C ASN A 89 7.04 -8.93 -15.14
N GLY A 90 6.88 -8.18 -14.04
CA GLY A 90 6.41 -8.73 -12.75
C GLY A 90 7.51 -9.26 -11.83
N TYR A 91 8.79 -9.09 -12.16
CA TYR A 91 9.87 -9.46 -11.24
C TYR A 91 9.96 -8.47 -10.07
N THR A 92 10.10 -9.01 -8.85
CA THR A 92 10.24 -8.17 -7.66
C THR A 92 11.61 -7.48 -7.61
N VAL A 93 11.68 -6.32 -6.93
CA VAL A 93 12.95 -5.61 -6.68
C VAL A 93 13.98 -6.53 -6.04
N SER A 94 13.58 -7.38 -5.09
CA SER A 94 14.47 -8.33 -4.43
C SER A 94 15.02 -9.38 -5.40
N THR A 95 14.20 -9.87 -6.33
CA THR A 95 14.60 -10.85 -7.35
C THR A 95 15.63 -10.24 -8.29
N ILE A 96 15.37 -9.02 -8.78
CA ILE A 96 16.28 -8.31 -9.69
C ILE A 96 17.60 -7.99 -8.96
N ALA A 97 17.54 -7.52 -7.71
CA ALA A 97 18.72 -7.21 -6.89
C ALA A 97 19.63 -8.41 -6.71
N ARG A 98 19.05 -9.58 -6.39
CA ARG A 98 19.78 -10.84 -6.24
C ARG A 98 20.43 -11.26 -7.55
N ALA A 99 19.69 -11.20 -8.66
CA ALA A 99 20.18 -11.62 -9.96
C ALA A 99 21.31 -10.72 -10.50
N TRP A 100 21.30 -9.44 -10.12
CA TRP A 100 22.35 -8.47 -10.46
C TRP A 100 23.46 -8.31 -9.44
N ASN A 101 23.40 -9.03 -8.31
CA ASN A 101 24.27 -8.86 -7.15
C ASN A 101 24.42 -7.37 -6.74
N THR A 102 23.30 -6.68 -6.61
CA THR A 102 23.25 -5.26 -6.26
C THR A 102 22.31 -4.99 -5.10
N ASP A 103 22.42 -3.82 -4.48
CA ASP A 103 21.53 -3.44 -3.38
C ASP A 103 20.11 -3.11 -3.90
N ARG A 104 19.11 -3.45 -3.09
CA ARG A 104 17.69 -3.17 -3.42
C ARG A 104 17.44 -1.67 -3.54
N GLY A 105 18.13 -0.85 -2.76
CA GLY A 105 18.06 0.60 -2.79
C GLY A 105 18.54 1.18 -4.13
N ALA A 106 19.51 0.55 -4.80
CA ALA A 106 19.95 0.97 -6.13
C ALA A 106 18.82 0.88 -7.16
N ILE A 107 18.09 -0.24 -7.15
CA ILE A 107 16.94 -0.46 -8.03
C ILE A 107 15.78 0.48 -7.68
N GLN A 108 15.51 0.68 -6.39
CA GLN A 108 14.50 1.64 -5.95
C GLN A 108 14.84 3.08 -6.36
N ASN A 109 16.12 3.46 -6.28
CA ASN A 109 16.59 4.76 -6.73
C ASN A 109 16.44 4.91 -8.24
N ALA A 110 16.79 3.88 -9.03
CA ALA A 110 16.54 3.86 -10.47
C ALA A 110 15.05 4.09 -10.79
N ARG A 111 14.15 3.39 -10.08
CA ARG A 111 12.70 3.55 -10.24
C ARG A 111 12.22 4.97 -9.89
N LYS A 112 12.70 5.54 -8.78
CA LYS A 112 12.36 6.92 -8.38
C LYS A 112 12.83 7.95 -9.41
N ASN A 113 13.95 7.69 -10.08
CA ASN A 113 14.50 8.55 -11.14
C ASN A 113 13.96 8.18 -12.54
N GLY A 114 12.85 7.43 -12.64
CA GLY A 114 12.23 7.11 -13.93
C GLY A 114 13.09 6.21 -14.83
N TRP A 115 13.93 5.37 -14.25
CA TRP A 115 14.81 4.41 -14.93
C TRP A 115 15.89 5.04 -15.82
N ARG A 116 16.24 6.31 -15.57
CA ARG A 116 17.30 7.01 -16.30
C ARG A 116 18.49 7.32 -15.42
N SER A 117 19.68 7.29 -16.01
CA SER A 117 20.88 7.78 -15.34
C SER A 117 20.76 9.29 -15.10
N ARG A 118 21.14 9.75 -13.90
CA ARG A 118 21.14 11.20 -13.56
C ARG A 118 22.00 12.02 -14.53
N TYR A 119 23.02 11.42 -15.11
CA TYR A 119 23.94 12.08 -16.04
C TYR A 119 23.38 12.20 -17.46
N MET A 120 22.32 11.45 -17.79
CA MET A 120 21.64 11.45 -19.10
C MET A 120 20.34 12.27 -19.08
N ALA A 121 19.96 12.85 -17.94
CA ALA A 121 18.75 13.66 -17.76
C ALA A 121 18.95 15.15 -18.12
N LYS A 122 19.97 15.47 -18.94
CA LYS A 122 20.21 16.82 -19.46
C LYS A 122 19.47 17.05 -20.77
#